data_AF-A0A4Y2BTW9-F1
#
_entry.id   AF-A0A4Y2BTW9-F1
#
_cell.length_a   1.000
_cell.length_b   1.000
_cell.length_c   1.000
_cell.angle_alpha   90.00
_cell.angle_beta   90.00
_cell.angle_gamma   90.00
#
_symmetry.space_group_name_H-M   'P 1'
#
loop_
_entity.id
_entity.type
_entity.pdbx_description
1 polymer ?
#
loop_
_entity_poly.entity_id
_entity_poly.type
_entity_poly.pdbx_seq_one_letter_code
_entity_poly.pdbx_strand_id
1 'polypeptide(L)'
;MNNATSHPDDLKLKNINLVFLPPNTTSMLQPLDQGIIRSFKVGYRKLLLRQLLSQICSCKSSEEFAKSVSVLDAISWTKSALKKVEPGCVLKVLRRRDLEYK
;
A
#
# COMPACT_ATOMS: atom_id res chain seq x y z
N MET A 1 11.85 10.18 1.65
CA MET A 1 11.72 9.08 2.63
C MET A 1 11.10 9.64 3.91
N ASN A 2 10.46 8.82 4.75
CA ASN A 2 9.99 9.30 6.06
C ASN A 2 11.15 9.28 7.07
N ASN A 3 10.90 9.82 8.26
CA ASN A 3 11.88 9.92 9.34
C ASN A 3 11.83 8.71 10.31
N ALA A 4 11.56 7.51 9.79
CA ALA A 4 11.51 6.32 10.66
C ALA A 4 12.93 5.97 11.14
N THR A 5 13.08 5.52 12.39
CA THR A 5 14.38 5.23 13.02
C THR A 5 15.19 4.14 12.31
N SER A 6 14.52 3.28 11.53
CA SER A 6 15.16 2.28 10.67
C SER A 6 15.80 2.88 9.40
N HIS A 7 15.60 4.16 9.15
CA HIS A 7 16.22 4.91 8.06
C HIS A 7 17.41 5.72 8.60
N PRO A 8 18.66 5.31 8.30
CA PRO A 8 19.83 6.06 8.70
C PRO A 8 19.94 7.38 7.93
N ASP A 9 20.12 8.48 8.66
CA ASP A 9 20.24 9.84 8.10
C ASP A 9 21.63 10.09 7.48
N ASP A 10 22.62 9.28 7.83
CA ASP A 10 24.03 9.41 7.44
C ASP A 10 24.46 8.47 6.31
N LEU A 11 23.52 7.77 5.68
CA LEU A 11 23.80 6.80 4.62
C LEU A 11 24.25 7.49 3.33
N LYS A 12 25.55 7.36 3.01
CA LYS A 12 26.13 7.85 1.76
C LYS A 12 26.04 6.81 0.64
N LEU A 13 25.20 7.07 -0.36
CA LEU A 13 25.05 6.23 -1.55
C LEU A 13 25.78 6.88 -2.73
N LYS A 14 26.44 6.07 -3.58
CA LYS A 14 27.24 6.59 -4.70
C LYS A 14 26.40 7.17 -5.84
N ASN A 15 25.21 6.60 -6.09
CA ASN A 15 24.39 6.89 -7.28
C ASN A 15 22.93 7.25 -6.95
N ILE A 16 22.60 7.45 -5.67
CA ILE A 16 21.23 7.73 -5.22
C ILE A 16 21.29 8.91 -4.27
N ASN A 17 20.48 9.95 -4.54
CA ASN A 17 20.27 11.04 -3.61
C ASN A 17 19.09 10.70 -2.68
N LEU A 18 19.34 10.66 -1.39
CA LEU A 18 18.33 10.36 -0.38
C LEU A 18 17.79 11.66 0.20
N VAL A 19 16.50 11.93 -0.03
CA VAL A 19 15.82 13.13 0.47
C VAL A 19 14.79 12.72 1.51
N PHE A 20 14.89 13.28 2.71
CA PHE A 20 13.93 13.11 3.79
C PHE A 20 12.83 14.16 3.69
N LEU A 21 11.60 13.73 3.99
CA LEU A 21 10.47 14.65 4.08
C LEU A 21 10.49 15.35 5.45
N PRO A 22 9.97 16.59 5.54
CA PRO A 22 9.82 17.24 6.82
C PRO A 22 9.02 16.39 7.80
N PRO A 23 9.32 16.44 9.11
CA PRO A 23 8.57 15.71 10.11
C PRO A 23 7.07 16.03 10.03
N ASN A 24 6.22 15.02 10.29
CA ASN A 24 4.76 15.09 10.26
C ASN A 24 4.10 15.41 8.91
N THR A 25 4.84 15.39 7.80
CA THR A 25 4.28 15.65 6.46
C THR A 25 4.02 14.38 5.64
N THR A 26 4.28 13.20 6.21
CA THR A 26 4.26 11.92 5.50
C THR A 26 2.93 11.66 4.79
N SER A 27 1.80 11.84 5.48
CA SER A 27 0.46 11.63 4.92
C SER A 27 0.10 12.58 3.78
N MET A 28 0.75 13.75 3.72
CA MET A 28 0.51 14.79 2.73
C MET A 28 1.49 14.73 1.56
N LEU A 29 2.71 14.27 1.78
CA LEU A 29 3.77 14.33 0.77
C LEU A 29 4.18 12.95 0.25
N GLN A 30 3.86 11.86 0.95
CA GLN A 30 4.18 10.52 0.47
C GLN A 30 3.12 9.98 -0.49
N PRO A 31 3.50 9.65 -1.74
CA PRO A 31 2.62 8.98 -2.69
C PRO A 31 2.02 7.69 -2.16
N LEU A 32 2.78 6.98 -1.32
CA LEU A 32 2.37 5.72 -0.73
C LEU A 32 1.12 5.91 0.15
N ASP A 33 1.13 6.92 1.00
CA ASP A 33 0.04 7.25 1.93
C ASP A 33 -1.15 7.94 1.24
N GLN A 34 -0.89 8.78 0.23
CA GLN A 34 -1.94 9.57 -0.42
C GLN A 34 -2.86 8.79 -1.38
N GLY A 35 -2.52 7.56 -1.77
CA GLY A 35 -3.41 6.83 -2.65
C GLY A 35 -3.04 5.39 -2.95
N ILE A 36 -1.75 5.05 -2.99
CA ILE A 36 -1.32 3.70 -3.30
C ILE A 36 -1.85 2.72 -2.23
N ILE A 37 -1.62 2.99 -0.94
CA ILE A 37 -2.10 2.13 0.15
C ILE A 37 -3.63 2.01 0.13
N ARG A 38 -4.33 3.11 -0.11
CA ARG A 38 -5.80 3.11 -0.19
C ARG A 38 -6.30 2.22 -1.33
N SER A 39 -5.77 2.42 -2.54
CA SER A 39 -6.14 1.66 -3.73
C SER A 39 -5.83 0.17 -3.56
N PHE A 40 -4.64 -0.13 -3.04
CA PHE A 40 -4.23 -1.48 -2.69
C PHE A 40 -5.20 -2.14 -1.70
N LYS A 41 -5.51 -1.48 -0.57
CA LYS A 41 -6.41 -2.02 0.45
C LYS A 41 -7.80 -2.31 -0.11
N VAL A 42 -8.33 -1.45 -0.98
CA VAL A 42 -9.62 -1.68 -1.65
C VAL A 42 -9.55 -2.90 -2.56
N GLY A 43 -8.50 -3.01 -3.39
CA GLY A 43 -8.29 -4.15 -4.28
C GLY A 43 -8.16 -5.48 -3.52
N TYR A 44 -7.37 -5.49 -2.44
CA TYR A 44 -7.19 -6.66 -1.59
C TYR A 44 -8.50 -7.08 -0.93
N ARG A 45 -9.22 -6.15 -0.29
CA ARG A 45 -10.51 -6.43 0.35
C ARG A 45 -11.54 -6.98 -0.63
N LYS A 46 -11.58 -6.47 -1.86
CA LYS A 46 -12.47 -6.99 -2.91
C LYS A 46 -12.18 -8.46 -3.24
N LEU A 47 -10.92 -8.87 -3.26
CA LEU A 47 -10.54 -10.27 -3.50
C LEU A 47 -10.90 -11.16 -2.30
N LEU A 48 -10.60 -10.70 -1.08
CA LEU A 48 -10.95 -11.42 0.15
C LEU A 48 -12.46 -11.63 0.26
N LEU A 49 -13.26 -10.59 0.02
CA LEU A 49 -14.73 -10.70 0.07
C LEU A 49 -15.28 -11.63 -1.01
N ARG A 50 -14.67 -11.66 -2.20
CA ARG A 50 -15.04 -12.63 -3.24
C ARG A 50 -14.78 -14.07 -2.80
N GLN A 51 -13.64 -14.32 -2.16
CA GLN A 51 -13.34 -15.64 -1.62
C GLN A 51 -14.34 -16.02 -0.52
N LEU A 52 -14.64 -15.10 0.40
CA LEU A 52 -15.63 -15.31 1.45
C LEU A 52 -17.01 -15.65 0.86
N LEU A 53 -17.47 -14.89 -0.14
CA LEU A 53 -18.74 -15.16 -0.81
C LEU A 53 -18.75 -16.53 -1.51
N SER A 54 -17.62 -16.97 -2.06
CA SER A 54 -17.54 -18.31 -2.67
C SER A 54 -17.63 -19.46 -1.65
N GLN A 55 -17.31 -19.19 -0.39
CA GLN A 55 -17.33 -20.17 0.71
C GLN A 55 -18.52 -19.97 1.66
N ILE A 56 -19.42 -19.03 1.38
CA ILE A 56 -20.50 -18.65 2.31
C ILE A 56 -21.47 -19.78 2.63
N CYS A 57 -21.64 -20.73 1.70
CA CYS A 57 -22.47 -21.92 1.90
C CYS A 57 -21.75 -23.04 2.66
N SER A 58 -20.42 -22.99 2.73
CA SER A 58 -19.57 -24.05 3.30
C SER A 58 -19.02 -23.68 4.67
N CYS A 59 -18.67 -22.41 4.90
CA CYS A 59 -18.20 -21.92 6.20
C CYS A 59 -19.39 -21.51 7.06
N LYS A 60 -19.39 -21.94 8.32
CA LYS A 60 -20.46 -21.61 9.28
C LYS A 60 -20.21 -20.29 10.00
N SER A 61 -18.98 -19.81 10.01
CA SER A 61 -18.60 -18.53 10.63
C SER A 61 -17.45 -17.82 9.91
N SER A 62 -17.27 -16.54 10.25
CA SER A 62 -16.15 -15.72 9.80
C SER A 62 -14.80 -16.22 10.34
N GLU A 63 -14.75 -16.81 11.54
CA GLU A 63 -13.50 -17.36 12.08
C GLU A 63 -13.04 -18.61 11.32
N GLU A 64 -13.97 -19.48 10.92
CA GLU A 64 -13.65 -20.67 10.12
C GLU A 64 -13.08 -20.28 8.76
N PHE A 65 -13.69 -19.29 8.11
CA PHE A 65 -13.14 -18.70 6.88
C PHE A 65 -11.75 -18.08 7.12
N ALA A 66 -11.56 -17.29 8.18
CA ALA A 66 -10.27 -16.67 8.46
C ALA A 66 -9.14 -17.71 8.64
N LYS A 67 -9.46 -18.88 9.20
CA LYS A 67 -8.53 -20.01 9.33
C LYS A 67 -8.26 -20.75 8.03
N SER A 68 -9.21 -20.73 7.08
CA SER A 68 -9.04 -21.38 5.77
C SER A 68 -8.15 -20.58 4.82
N VAL A 69 -8.02 -19.27 5.04
CA VAL A 69 -7.16 -18.39 4.25
C VAL A 69 -5.68 -18.65 4.57
N SER A 70 -4.93 -19.10 3.56
CA SER A 70 -3.49 -19.34 3.70
C SER A 70 -2.66 -18.08 3.44
N VAL A 71 -1.39 -18.12 3.86
CA VAL A 71 -0.41 -17.07 3.52
C VAL A 71 -0.21 -16.96 2.00
N LEU A 72 -0.28 -18.10 1.28
CA LEU A 72 -0.16 -18.12 -0.17
C LEU A 72 -1.31 -17.34 -0.84
N ASP A 73 -2.54 -17.48 -0.32
CA ASP A 73 -3.70 -16.71 -0.80
C ASP A 73 -3.47 -15.21 -0.57
N ALA A 74 -3.01 -14.84 0.62
CA ALA A 74 -2.71 -13.44 0.95
C ALA A 74 -1.62 -12.85 0.03
N ILE A 75 -0.56 -13.62 -0.28
CA ILE A 75 0.49 -13.20 -1.22
C ILE A 75 -0.09 -13.04 -2.64
N SER A 76 -0.89 -14.00 -3.10
CA SER A 76 -1.54 -13.97 -4.41
C SER A 76 -2.47 -12.76 -4.55
N TRP A 77 -3.25 -12.46 -3.52
CA TRP A 77 -4.13 -11.29 -3.49
C TRP A 77 -3.34 -9.99 -3.43
N THR A 78 -2.24 -9.96 -2.69
CA THR A 78 -1.34 -8.79 -2.64
C THR A 78 -0.80 -8.48 -4.03
N LYS A 79 -0.27 -9.48 -4.74
CA LYS A 79 0.20 -9.34 -6.12
C LYS A 79 -0.91 -8.84 -7.05
N SER A 80 -2.10 -9.42 -6.93
CA SER A 80 -3.25 -9.10 -7.77
C SER A 80 -3.83 -7.70 -7.49
N ALA A 81 -3.84 -7.28 -6.23
CA ALA A 81 -4.29 -5.96 -5.80
C ALA A 81 -3.31 -4.88 -6.25
N LEU A 82 -2.00 -5.13 -6.13
CA LEU A 82 -0.97 -4.18 -6.56
C LEU A 82 -1.00 -3.94 -8.08
N LYS A 83 -1.24 -4.98 -8.88
CA LYS A 83 -1.44 -4.86 -10.34
C LYS A 83 -2.61 -3.95 -10.75
N LYS A 84 -3.59 -3.75 -9.86
CA LYS A 84 -4.77 -2.91 -10.11
C LYS A 84 -4.60 -1.47 -9.62
N VAL A 85 -3.45 -1.13 -9.03
CA VAL A 85 -3.17 0.24 -8.64
C VAL A 85 -2.81 1.03 -9.91
N GLU A 86 -3.71 1.92 -10.31
CA GLU A 86 -3.54 2.79 -11.47
C GLU A 86 -2.29 3.68 -11.36
N PRO A 87 -1.43 3.77 -12.40
CA PRO A 87 -0.27 4.65 -12.41
C PRO A 87 -0.63 6.13 -12.21
N GLY A 88 -1.83 6.54 -12.64
CA GLY A 88 -2.36 7.88 -12.43
C GLY A 88 -2.50 8.27 -10.96
N CYS A 89 -2.61 7.29 -10.05
CA CYS A 89 -2.59 7.53 -8.61
C CYS A 89 -1.24 8.06 -8.14
N VAL A 90 -0.14 7.53 -8.71
CA VAL A 90 1.23 7.94 -8.40
C VAL A 90 1.53 9.32 -8.97
N LEU A 91 1.14 9.55 -10.24
CA LEU A 91 1.39 10.81 -10.95
C LEU A 91 0.66 12.00 -10.33
N LYS A 92 -0.57 11.82 -9.84
CA LYS A 92 -1.32 12.90 -9.17
C LYS A 92 -0.64 13.39 -7.89
N VAL A 93 -0.01 12.50 -7.12
CA VAL A 93 0.67 12.88 -5.88
C VAL A 93 1.99 13.60 -6.17
N LEU A 94 2.78 13.09 -7.12
CA LEU A 94 4.04 13.74 -7.50
C LEU A 94 3.81 15.17 -8.00
N ARG A 95 2.77 15.40 -8.82
CA ARG A 95 2.41 16.74 -9.31
C ARG A 95 1.96 17.70 -8.20
N ARG A 96 1.29 17.22 -7.14
CA ARG A 96 0.92 18.07 -5.99
C ARG A 96 2.15 18.53 -5.21
N ARG A 97 3.14 17.65 -5.07
CA ARG A 97 4.40 17.98 -4.39
C ARG A 97 5.15 19.11 -5.08
N ASP A 98 5.21 19.10 -6.42
CA ASP A 98 5.90 20.16 -7.18
C ASP A 98 5.17 21.51 -7.12
N LEU A 99 3.87 21.53 -6.78
CA LEU A 99 3.07 22.75 -6.65
C LEU A 99 3.13 23.37 -5.24
N GLU A 100 3.35 22.56 -4.19
CA GLU A 100 3.47 23.05 -2.80
C GLU A 100 4.87 23.57 -2.44
N TYR A 101 5.89 23.24 -3.23
CA TYR A 101 7.29 23.64 -3.01
C TYR A 101 7.81 24.66 -4.05
N LYS A 102 6.90 25.44 -4.64
CA LYS A 102 7.22 26.56 -5.52
C LYS A 102 6.90 27.88 -4.82
#